data_AF-A0A2D9M645-F1
#
_entry.id   AF-A0A2D9M645-F1
#
_cell.length_a   1.000
_cell.length_b   1.000
_cell.length_c   1.000
_cell.angle_alpha   90.00
_cell.angle_beta   90.00
_cell.angle_gamma   90.00
#
_symmetry.space_group_name_H-M   'P 1'
#
loop_
_entity.id
_entity.type
_entity.pdbx_description
1 polymer ?
#
loop_
_entity_poly.entity_id
_entity_poly.type
_entity_poly.pdbx_seq_one_letter_code
_entity_poly.pdbx_strand_id
1 'polypeptide(L)'
;MRVAIHWVAIVGLVLFLPTAMADEVDSDQDGFDDSNDSCPDVYGNSTLDRIGCLDIDGDGWSNPDSNWTASQGADAFPSRANAWLDLDQDGFPNHLGLDDSDDCPFTPGYSRVILNGCSDLDSDFVPDLYDDDADGDGIRNEMERAASTGLNLFDPFSAESTPSDVDFDTIPDVLDSDNDNDGWPDELEIERNSDHLNREETPLNKYFGIQTGIIYHGGFTFDNQYDEGEIELSLSWFISVLTGELVIPIALIPIYVFIFVVRQRKYNTILTLIELENDLERLFDIEQEVNELVRGRTLKVYHGLVLRNAIEERENVLTDRNSLSKSRYDGFEAE
;
A
#
# COMPACT_ATOMS: atom_id res chain seq x y z
N MET A 1 71.01 -4.21 -118.24
CA MET A 1 70.08 -3.30 -118.95
C MET A 1 69.05 -2.82 -117.95
N ARG A 2 68.91 -1.48 -117.81
CA ARG A 2 67.67 -0.71 -117.59
C ARG A 2 66.80 -1.13 -116.38
N VAL A 3 66.43 -0.30 -115.41
CA VAL A 3 66.24 1.15 -115.30
C VAL A 3 66.08 1.47 -113.80
N ALA A 4 66.70 2.54 -113.32
CA ALA A 4 66.38 3.20 -112.06
C ALA A 4 65.11 4.04 -112.23
N ILE A 5 64.24 4.16 -111.22
CA ILE A 5 63.38 5.35 -111.03
C ILE A 5 62.66 5.36 -109.65
N HIS A 6 62.96 6.45 -108.95
CA HIS A 6 62.19 7.27 -107.99
C HIS A 6 61.78 6.76 -106.60
N TRP A 7 62.51 7.33 -105.63
CA TRP A 7 62.10 7.76 -104.31
C TRP A 7 60.76 8.54 -104.31
N VAL A 8 59.81 8.09 -103.50
CA VAL A 8 58.91 8.98 -102.74
C VAL A 8 58.74 8.36 -101.35
N ALA A 9 59.51 8.86 -100.39
CA ALA A 9 59.28 8.61 -98.98
C ALA A 9 58.03 9.40 -98.57
N ILE A 10 56.89 8.71 -98.49
CA ILE A 10 55.68 9.27 -97.89
C ILE A 10 55.89 9.24 -96.38
N VAL A 11 56.14 10.43 -95.86
CA VAL A 11 56.24 10.77 -94.44
C VAL A 11 55.01 10.26 -93.72
N GLY A 12 55.24 9.40 -92.72
CA GLY A 12 54.23 9.01 -91.76
C GLY A 12 53.74 10.23 -90.99
N LEU A 13 52.44 10.48 -91.09
CA LEU A 13 51.70 11.27 -90.12
C LEU A 13 50.46 10.44 -89.75
N VAL A 14 50.70 9.34 -89.03
CA VAL A 14 49.64 8.79 -88.18
C VAL A 14 49.45 9.84 -87.10
N LEU A 15 48.41 10.66 -87.26
CA LEU A 15 47.85 11.44 -86.18
C LEU A 15 47.44 10.44 -85.09
N PHE A 16 48.36 10.16 -84.18
CA PHE A 16 48.00 9.88 -82.80
C PHE A 16 47.31 11.17 -82.33
N LEU A 17 46.00 11.23 -82.52
CA LEU A 17 45.18 11.96 -81.56
C LEU A 17 45.60 11.38 -80.20
N PRO A 18 46.05 12.19 -79.23
CA PRO A 18 45.86 11.74 -77.88
C PRO A 18 44.35 11.51 -77.81
N THR A 19 43.93 10.26 -77.70
CA THR A 19 42.70 10.03 -76.95
C THR A 19 42.95 10.83 -75.68
N ALA A 20 42.19 11.90 -75.49
CA ALA A 20 42.06 12.47 -74.17
C ALA A 20 41.69 11.26 -73.31
N MET A 21 42.68 10.73 -72.60
CA MET A 21 42.40 10.12 -71.32
C MET A 21 41.57 11.20 -70.65
N ALA A 22 40.40 10.85 -70.13
CA ALA A 22 39.74 11.75 -69.22
C ALA A 22 40.85 12.25 -68.28
N ASP A 23 41.02 13.56 -68.18
CA ASP A 23 41.88 14.08 -67.13
C ASP A 23 41.14 13.62 -65.88
N GLU A 24 41.65 12.55 -65.26
CA GLU A 24 41.14 12.04 -63.99
C GLU A 24 41.60 13.09 -62.98
N VAL A 25 40.83 14.18 -62.95
CA VAL A 25 41.00 15.26 -61.99
C VAL A 25 40.64 14.65 -60.65
N ASP A 26 41.59 14.74 -59.74
CA ASP A 26 41.49 14.32 -58.35
C ASP A 26 41.90 15.56 -57.56
N SER A 27 40.89 16.32 -57.14
CA SER A 27 41.04 17.68 -56.63
C SER A 27 41.63 17.72 -55.22
N ASP A 28 41.37 16.70 -54.40
CA ASP A 28 41.85 16.58 -53.02
C ASP A 28 42.93 15.51 -52.79
N GLN A 29 43.27 14.75 -53.83
CA GLN A 29 44.37 13.78 -53.90
C GLN A 29 44.19 12.58 -52.96
N ASP A 30 42.95 12.13 -52.79
CA ASP A 30 42.61 10.98 -51.97
C ASP A 30 42.68 9.63 -52.72
N GLY A 31 42.85 9.70 -54.04
CA GLY A 31 42.98 8.55 -54.93
C GLY A 31 41.68 8.13 -55.62
N PHE A 32 40.59 8.88 -55.44
CA PHE A 32 39.37 8.79 -56.23
C PHE A 32 39.29 10.00 -57.18
N ASP A 33 38.91 9.76 -58.44
CA ASP A 33 38.71 10.86 -59.38
C ASP A 33 37.42 11.62 -59.06
N ASP A 34 37.38 12.94 -59.26
CA ASP A 34 36.23 13.83 -58.98
C ASP A 34 34.90 13.32 -59.59
N SER A 35 34.96 12.47 -60.61
CA SER A 35 33.79 11.90 -61.28
C SER A 35 33.20 10.66 -60.57
N ASN A 36 34.01 9.96 -59.77
CA ASN A 36 33.61 8.82 -58.95
C ASN A 36 33.71 9.10 -57.43
N ASP A 37 34.27 10.24 -57.04
CA ASP A 37 34.30 10.71 -55.67
C ASP A 37 32.99 11.43 -55.30
N SER A 38 32.40 11.00 -54.18
CA SER A 38 31.20 11.60 -53.58
C SER A 38 31.52 12.87 -52.78
N CYS A 39 32.78 13.10 -52.44
CA CYS A 39 33.31 14.25 -51.72
C CYS A 39 34.54 14.90 -52.40
N PRO A 40 34.44 15.39 -53.66
CA PRO A 40 35.61 15.80 -54.50
C PRO A 40 36.58 16.86 -53.94
N ASP A 41 36.20 17.56 -52.88
CA ASP A 41 36.98 18.63 -52.28
C ASP A 41 37.47 18.25 -50.86
N VAL A 42 37.18 17.03 -50.37
CA VAL A 42 37.40 16.58 -48.99
C VAL A 42 38.01 15.19 -48.98
N TYR A 43 39.32 15.15 -48.74
CA TYR A 43 40.08 13.91 -48.65
C TYR A 43 39.38 12.86 -47.77
N GLY A 44 39.15 11.68 -48.33
CA GLY A 44 38.59 10.56 -47.61
C GLY A 44 39.03 9.19 -48.14
N ASN A 45 38.37 8.16 -47.66
CA ASN A 45 38.80 6.76 -47.84
C ASN A 45 37.65 5.75 -47.74
N SER A 46 36.40 6.20 -47.66
CA SER A 46 35.25 5.30 -47.66
C SER A 46 35.16 4.54 -48.99
N THR A 47 34.59 3.33 -48.96
CA THR A 47 34.55 2.43 -50.12
C THR A 47 33.20 1.75 -50.37
N LEU A 48 32.23 1.85 -49.45
CA LEU A 48 30.96 1.13 -49.51
C LEU A 48 29.76 2.02 -49.85
N ASP A 49 29.66 3.21 -49.24
CA ASP A 49 28.58 4.17 -49.49
C ASP A 49 29.04 5.33 -50.38
N ARG A 50 29.57 6.40 -49.79
CA ARG A 50 29.97 7.62 -50.47
C ARG A 50 31.47 7.59 -50.71
N ILE A 51 31.85 6.84 -51.74
CA ILE A 51 33.23 6.61 -52.16
C ILE A 51 34.01 7.95 -52.15
N GLY A 52 35.21 7.95 -51.54
CA GLY A 52 36.09 9.12 -51.39
C GLY A 52 35.73 10.09 -50.26
N CYS A 53 34.58 9.94 -49.61
CA CYS A 53 34.30 10.68 -48.38
C CYS A 53 35.10 10.17 -47.17
N LEU A 54 35.27 11.03 -46.17
CA LEU A 54 35.97 10.73 -44.91
C LEU A 54 35.38 9.50 -44.22
N ASP A 55 36.23 8.52 -43.89
CA ASP A 55 35.94 7.31 -43.11
C ASP A 55 37.06 7.11 -42.09
N ILE A 56 36.84 7.61 -40.86
CA ILE A 56 37.88 7.73 -39.85
C ILE A 56 38.28 6.39 -39.20
N ASP A 57 37.38 5.41 -39.17
CA ASP A 57 37.66 4.11 -38.55
C ASP A 57 37.97 3.01 -39.57
N GLY A 58 37.68 3.26 -40.85
CA GLY A 58 38.12 2.47 -41.98
C GLY A 58 37.28 1.21 -42.21
N ASP A 59 36.02 1.18 -41.78
CA ASP A 59 35.11 0.07 -42.04
C ASP A 59 34.47 0.09 -43.44
N GLY A 60 34.70 1.18 -44.17
CA GLY A 60 34.25 1.40 -45.54
C GLY A 60 33.03 2.32 -45.65
N TRP A 61 32.38 2.70 -44.55
CA TRP A 61 31.25 3.62 -44.52
C TRP A 61 31.70 5.04 -44.16
N SER A 62 31.16 6.04 -44.84
CA SER A 62 31.58 7.42 -44.65
C SER A 62 31.00 8.04 -43.37
N ASN A 63 31.83 8.83 -42.66
CA ASN A 63 31.40 9.67 -41.55
C ASN A 63 30.22 10.57 -41.94
N PRO A 64 29.30 10.88 -41.02
CA PRO A 64 28.21 11.81 -41.27
C PRO A 64 28.73 13.24 -41.43
N ASP A 65 28.08 14.01 -42.29
CA ASP A 65 28.35 15.43 -42.50
C ASP A 65 27.05 16.27 -42.54
N SER A 66 27.14 17.53 -42.96
CA SER A 66 25.98 18.43 -43.01
C SER A 66 24.90 18.02 -44.01
N ASN A 67 25.24 17.22 -45.03
CA ASN A 67 24.37 16.85 -46.14
C ASN A 67 23.96 15.36 -46.11
N TRP A 68 24.74 14.52 -45.42
CA TRP A 68 24.53 13.08 -45.28
C TRP A 68 24.69 12.68 -43.81
N THR A 69 23.57 12.57 -43.11
CA THR A 69 23.52 12.15 -41.71
C THR A 69 23.44 10.63 -41.57
N ALA A 70 23.64 10.11 -40.36
CA ALA A 70 23.45 8.68 -40.06
C ALA A 70 22.07 8.18 -40.50
N SER A 71 21.02 8.98 -40.29
CA SER A 71 19.65 8.69 -40.74
C SER A 71 19.47 8.60 -42.27
N GLN A 72 20.44 9.11 -43.04
CA GLN A 72 20.47 9.01 -44.51
C GLN A 72 21.34 7.85 -44.99
N GLY A 73 22.02 7.14 -44.09
CA GLY A 73 22.87 5.99 -44.40
C GLY A 73 24.37 6.26 -44.28
N ALA A 74 24.78 7.38 -43.67
CA ALA A 74 26.16 7.55 -43.22
C ALA A 74 26.47 6.57 -42.08
N ASP A 75 27.75 6.37 -41.80
CA ASP A 75 28.19 5.63 -40.62
C ASP A 75 27.60 6.22 -39.33
N ALA A 76 26.83 5.42 -38.61
CA ALA A 76 26.23 5.81 -37.33
C ALA A 76 27.25 5.87 -36.18
N PHE A 77 28.37 5.14 -36.26
CA PHE A 77 29.40 5.09 -35.23
C PHE A 77 30.80 5.34 -35.80
N PRO A 78 31.14 6.60 -36.14
CA PRO A 78 32.37 6.98 -36.87
C PRO A 78 33.64 6.94 -36.03
N SER A 79 33.81 5.92 -35.22
CA SER A 79 34.99 5.66 -34.41
C SER A 79 35.09 4.17 -34.04
N ARG A 80 34.18 3.36 -34.59
CA ARG A 80 33.93 1.96 -34.28
C ARG A 80 33.82 1.18 -35.58
N ALA A 81 34.96 0.75 -36.09
CA ALA A 81 35.04 0.02 -37.36
C ALA A 81 34.28 -1.34 -37.44
N ASN A 82 33.63 -1.77 -36.35
CA ASN A 82 32.80 -2.96 -36.29
C ASN A 82 31.29 -2.64 -36.25
N ALA A 83 30.89 -1.38 -36.34
CA ALA A 83 29.52 -0.91 -36.19
C ALA A 83 29.29 0.32 -37.07
N TRP A 84 28.42 0.23 -38.07
CA TRP A 84 28.10 1.36 -38.96
C TRP A 84 26.60 1.66 -39.05
N LEU A 85 25.75 0.78 -38.51
CA LEU A 85 24.30 0.82 -38.71
C LEU A 85 23.56 1.03 -37.38
N ASP A 86 22.66 2.02 -37.38
CA ASP A 86 21.71 2.35 -36.32
C ASP A 86 20.37 2.76 -36.98
N LEU A 87 19.42 1.84 -37.00
CA LEU A 87 18.18 1.90 -37.80
C LEU A 87 17.12 2.83 -37.18
N ASP A 88 17.02 2.84 -35.86
CA ASP A 88 16.06 3.65 -35.11
C ASP A 88 16.70 4.84 -34.38
N GLN A 89 18.02 4.99 -34.50
CA GLN A 89 18.79 6.17 -34.07
C GLN A 89 18.83 6.36 -32.56
N ASP A 90 18.87 5.25 -31.82
CA ASP A 90 18.91 5.25 -30.36
C ASP A 90 20.35 5.14 -29.80
N GLY A 91 21.34 4.96 -30.69
CA GLY A 91 22.74 4.86 -30.35
C GLY A 91 23.21 3.43 -30.03
N PHE A 92 22.39 2.41 -30.30
CA PHE A 92 22.79 1.00 -30.23
C PHE A 92 23.00 0.42 -31.63
N PRO A 93 24.14 -0.23 -31.91
CA PRO A 93 24.43 -0.74 -33.24
C PRO A 93 23.58 -1.97 -33.59
N ASN A 94 23.03 -2.05 -34.80
CA ASN A 94 22.28 -3.24 -35.24
C ASN A 94 23.18 -4.34 -35.85
N HIS A 95 24.50 -4.26 -35.65
CA HIS A 95 25.45 -5.23 -36.20
C HIS A 95 25.47 -6.53 -35.39
N LEU A 96 25.16 -7.64 -36.05
CA LEU A 96 25.11 -8.96 -35.42
C LEU A 96 26.46 -9.38 -34.82
N GLY A 97 26.44 -9.84 -33.57
CA GLY A 97 27.61 -10.39 -32.88
C GLY A 97 28.42 -9.37 -32.09
N LEU A 98 27.92 -8.15 -31.94
CA LEU A 98 28.38 -7.21 -30.92
C LEU A 98 27.66 -7.49 -29.59
N ASP A 99 28.39 -7.34 -28.48
CA ASP A 99 27.82 -7.49 -27.13
C ASP A 99 26.85 -6.34 -26.77
N ASP A 100 27.02 -5.20 -27.43
CA ASP A 100 26.16 -4.02 -27.32
C ASP A 100 25.24 -3.86 -28.54
N SER A 101 25.05 -4.93 -29.32
CA SER A 101 24.09 -4.91 -30.42
C SER A 101 22.70 -4.60 -29.89
N ASP A 102 21.97 -3.78 -30.62
CA ASP A 102 20.58 -3.46 -30.35
C ASP A 102 19.70 -4.72 -30.51
N ASP A 103 18.96 -5.05 -29.44
CA ASP A 103 18.00 -6.15 -29.37
C ASP A 103 16.60 -5.75 -29.88
N CYS A 104 16.35 -4.45 -30.05
CA CYS A 104 15.11 -3.87 -30.55
C CYS A 104 15.30 -2.97 -31.80
N PRO A 105 15.79 -3.51 -32.96
CA PRO A 105 16.30 -2.74 -34.13
C PRO A 105 15.39 -1.75 -34.85
N PHE A 106 14.14 -1.61 -34.42
CA PHE A 106 13.14 -0.78 -35.08
C PHE A 106 12.33 0.05 -34.08
N THR A 107 12.71 0.06 -32.80
CA THR A 107 12.01 0.76 -31.74
C THR A 107 13.05 1.41 -30.84
N PRO A 108 13.19 2.75 -30.91
CA PRO A 108 14.26 3.43 -30.20
C PRO A 108 14.12 3.21 -28.69
N GLY A 109 15.24 2.87 -28.06
CA GLY A 109 15.28 2.53 -26.65
C GLY A 109 16.60 2.87 -25.99
N TYR A 110 16.63 2.80 -24.66
CA TYR A 110 17.83 3.13 -23.88
C TYR A 110 18.23 2.07 -22.87
N SER A 111 17.52 0.93 -22.87
CA SER A 111 17.80 -0.19 -21.98
C SER A 111 19.22 -0.72 -22.18
N ARG A 112 19.81 -1.23 -21.10
CA ARG A 112 21.18 -1.79 -21.06
C ARG A 112 21.28 -3.06 -20.23
N VAL A 113 20.19 -3.46 -19.60
CA VAL A 113 20.09 -4.61 -18.71
C VAL A 113 19.20 -5.64 -19.39
N ILE A 114 19.66 -6.88 -19.50
CA ILE A 114 19.00 -7.99 -20.21
C ILE A 114 18.94 -7.79 -21.73
N LEU A 115 18.38 -6.68 -22.21
CA LEU A 115 18.33 -6.27 -23.61
C LEU A 115 18.90 -4.86 -23.78
N ASN A 116 19.62 -4.62 -24.88
CA ASN A 116 20.14 -3.31 -25.26
C ASN A 116 19.23 -2.65 -26.31
N GLY A 117 19.07 -1.32 -26.26
CA GLY A 117 18.32 -0.56 -27.28
C GLY A 117 16.81 -0.75 -27.26
N CYS A 118 16.25 -1.32 -26.19
CA CYS A 118 14.81 -1.48 -26.03
C CYS A 118 14.20 -0.36 -25.18
N SER A 119 12.88 -0.17 -25.31
CA SER A 119 12.11 0.82 -24.55
C SER A 119 12.34 0.64 -23.04
N ASP A 120 12.60 1.76 -22.37
CA ASP A 120 12.98 1.89 -20.96
C ASP A 120 12.34 3.21 -20.48
N LEU A 121 11.13 3.07 -19.94
CA LEU A 121 10.21 4.17 -19.69
C LEU A 121 10.63 5.01 -18.48
N ASP A 122 11.11 4.39 -17.42
CA ASP A 122 11.54 5.05 -16.18
C ASP A 122 13.05 5.40 -16.16
N SER A 123 13.81 4.92 -17.16
CA SER A 123 15.24 5.14 -17.32
C SER A 123 16.12 4.45 -16.26
N ASP A 124 15.69 3.31 -15.72
CA ASP A 124 16.48 2.49 -14.80
C ASP A 124 17.44 1.50 -15.52
N PHE A 125 17.40 1.49 -16.86
CA PHE A 125 18.12 0.63 -17.80
C PHE A 125 17.54 -0.78 -18.02
N VAL A 126 16.48 -1.16 -17.33
CA VAL A 126 15.74 -2.38 -17.57
C VAL A 126 14.72 -2.10 -18.68
N PRO A 127 14.58 -2.97 -19.69
CA PRO A 127 13.57 -2.75 -20.71
C PRO A 127 12.17 -3.02 -20.14
N ASP A 128 11.18 -2.22 -20.56
CA ASP A 128 9.76 -2.30 -20.10
C ASP A 128 9.17 -3.72 -20.12
N LEU A 129 9.64 -4.57 -21.03
CA LEU A 129 9.19 -5.96 -21.17
C LEU A 129 9.62 -6.87 -19.99
N TYR A 130 10.76 -6.56 -19.38
CA TYR A 130 11.35 -7.30 -18.26
C TYR A 130 11.38 -6.49 -16.97
N ASP A 131 10.78 -5.30 -16.99
CA ASP A 131 10.64 -4.47 -15.82
C ASP A 131 9.37 -4.84 -15.04
N ASP A 132 9.54 -5.01 -13.74
CA ASP A 132 8.44 -5.28 -12.83
C ASP A 132 7.73 -3.97 -12.41
N ASP A 133 8.34 -2.80 -12.60
CA ASP A 133 7.83 -1.45 -12.30
C ASP A 133 8.22 -0.51 -13.46
N ALA A 134 7.52 -0.65 -14.59
CA ALA A 134 8.02 -0.10 -15.86
C ALA A 134 8.00 1.42 -15.92
N ASP A 135 7.12 2.08 -15.16
CA ASP A 135 7.05 3.55 -15.11
C ASP A 135 7.76 4.16 -13.89
N GLY A 136 8.32 3.31 -13.02
CA GLY A 136 9.16 3.70 -11.89
C GLY A 136 8.41 4.48 -10.82
N ASP A 137 7.10 4.27 -10.69
CA ASP A 137 6.26 4.98 -9.71
C ASP A 137 6.32 4.37 -8.29
N GLY A 138 6.97 3.21 -8.16
CA GLY A 138 7.20 2.49 -6.91
C GLY A 138 6.22 1.34 -6.68
N ILE A 139 5.21 1.17 -7.55
CA ILE A 139 4.26 0.07 -7.50
C ILE A 139 4.49 -0.84 -8.69
N ARG A 140 4.63 -2.15 -8.42
CA ARG A 140 4.85 -3.12 -9.49
C ARG A 140 3.67 -3.14 -10.47
N ASN A 141 3.99 -3.37 -11.72
CA ASN A 141 3.09 -3.60 -12.84
C ASN A 141 1.97 -4.61 -12.52
N GLU A 142 2.29 -5.67 -11.76
CA GLU A 142 1.30 -6.66 -11.33
C GLU A 142 0.36 -6.17 -10.22
N MET A 143 0.88 -5.35 -9.31
CA MET A 143 0.12 -4.79 -8.18
C MET A 143 -0.87 -3.74 -8.65
N GLU A 144 -0.51 -2.87 -9.58
CA GLU A 144 -1.46 -1.91 -10.19
C GLU A 144 -2.62 -2.61 -10.90
N ARG A 145 -2.31 -3.66 -11.67
CA ARG A 145 -3.33 -4.49 -12.32
C ARG A 145 -4.22 -5.21 -11.31
N ALA A 146 -3.67 -5.62 -10.16
CA ALA A 146 -4.41 -6.27 -9.09
C ALA A 146 -5.27 -5.28 -8.29
N ALA A 147 -4.77 -4.05 -8.07
CA ALA A 147 -5.49 -2.95 -7.42
C ALA A 147 -6.61 -2.39 -8.30
N SER A 148 -6.52 -2.61 -9.61
CA SER A 148 -7.54 -2.21 -10.57
C SER A 148 -8.89 -2.87 -10.27
N THR A 149 -9.94 -2.06 -10.27
CA THR A 149 -11.33 -2.48 -10.07
C THR A 149 -12.14 -2.27 -11.34
N GLY A 150 -13.44 -2.63 -11.34
CA GLY A 150 -14.33 -2.32 -12.46
C GLY A 150 -14.57 -0.82 -12.70
N LEU A 151 -14.12 0.06 -11.80
CA LEU A 151 -14.34 1.51 -11.87
C LEU A 151 -13.05 2.31 -12.05
N ASN A 152 -11.96 1.87 -11.43
CA ASN A 152 -10.64 2.48 -11.52
C ASN A 152 -9.68 1.46 -12.11
N LEU A 153 -9.08 1.79 -13.26
CA LEU A 153 -8.05 0.98 -13.90
C LEU A 153 -6.73 1.74 -13.76
N PHE A 154 -5.71 1.04 -13.27
CA PHE A 154 -4.35 1.56 -13.17
C PHE A 154 -3.55 1.04 -14.39
N ASP A 155 -2.78 1.93 -15.01
CA ASP A 155 -2.01 1.70 -16.23
C ASP A 155 -0.52 1.57 -15.90
N PRO A 156 0.07 0.36 -15.98
CA PRO A 156 1.47 0.08 -15.58
C PRO A 156 2.59 0.73 -16.39
N PHE A 157 2.24 1.63 -17.28
CA PHE A 157 3.18 2.34 -18.16
C PHE A 157 2.96 3.85 -18.03
N SER A 158 2.45 4.31 -16.90
CA SER A 158 2.11 5.70 -16.62
C SER A 158 2.16 5.99 -15.13
N ALA A 159 3.25 6.59 -14.66
CA ALA A 159 3.46 6.99 -13.26
C ALA A 159 2.44 8.00 -12.68
N GLU A 160 1.55 8.56 -13.50
CA GLU A 160 0.39 9.35 -13.03
C GLU A 160 -0.83 8.47 -12.68
N SER A 161 -0.72 7.16 -12.91
CA SER A 161 -1.76 6.15 -12.76
C SER A 161 -1.43 5.18 -11.62
N THR A 162 -0.86 5.69 -10.53
CA THR A 162 -0.49 4.91 -9.35
C THR A 162 -1.66 4.73 -8.38
N PRO A 163 -1.90 3.53 -7.84
CA PRO A 163 -2.79 3.35 -6.71
C PRO A 163 -2.24 4.01 -5.44
N SER A 164 -3.10 4.22 -4.44
CA SER A 164 -2.65 4.72 -3.12
C SER A 164 -1.87 3.63 -2.39
N ASP A 165 -0.77 4.03 -1.76
CA ASP A 165 0.12 3.24 -0.91
C ASP A 165 0.60 4.18 0.21
N VAL A 166 -0.04 4.11 1.38
CA VAL A 166 0.13 5.10 2.45
C VAL A 166 1.45 4.93 3.21
N ASP A 167 1.91 3.71 3.41
CA ASP A 167 3.14 3.42 4.14
C ASP A 167 4.37 3.24 3.23
N PHE A 168 4.15 3.21 1.90
CA PHE A 168 5.15 3.07 0.85
C PHE A 168 5.89 1.72 0.90
N ASP A 169 5.19 0.65 1.25
CA ASP A 169 5.75 -0.70 1.28
C ASP A 169 5.67 -1.45 -0.06
N THR A 170 5.19 -0.78 -1.11
CA THR A 170 4.96 -1.28 -2.49
C THR A 170 3.68 -2.12 -2.66
N ILE A 171 2.86 -2.24 -1.61
CA ILE A 171 1.57 -2.93 -1.65
C ILE A 171 0.47 -1.86 -1.62
N PRO A 172 -0.33 -1.74 -2.70
CA PRO A 172 -1.43 -0.78 -2.72
C PRO A 172 -2.43 -0.96 -1.57
N ASP A 173 -2.98 0.13 -1.03
CA ASP A 173 -3.88 0.13 0.13
C ASP A 173 -5.07 -0.83 0.00
N VAL A 174 -5.54 -1.04 -1.23
CA VAL A 174 -6.68 -1.94 -1.53
C VAL A 174 -6.33 -3.43 -1.45
N LEU A 175 -5.05 -3.76 -1.50
CA LEU A 175 -4.50 -5.12 -1.42
C LEU A 175 -3.77 -5.38 -0.11
N ASP A 176 -3.35 -4.33 0.56
CA ASP A 176 -2.69 -4.39 1.85
C ASP A 176 -3.70 -4.59 2.99
N SER A 177 -3.24 -5.22 4.06
CA SER A 177 -4.02 -5.56 5.26
C SER A 177 -3.74 -4.66 6.45
N ASP A 178 -2.71 -3.81 6.39
CA ASP A 178 -2.27 -2.88 7.43
C ASP A 178 -1.66 -1.63 6.76
N ASN A 179 -2.51 -0.74 6.25
CA ASN A 179 -2.13 0.34 5.30
C ASN A 179 -1.17 1.39 5.86
N ASP A 180 -1.04 1.49 7.18
CA ASP A 180 -0.12 2.43 7.82
C ASP A 180 1.02 1.75 8.60
N ASN A 181 0.99 0.41 8.64
CA ASN A 181 2.01 -0.48 9.17
C ASN A 181 2.38 -0.12 10.61
N ASP A 182 1.34 0.20 11.39
CA ASP A 182 1.40 0.38 12.83
C ASP A 182 1.28 -0.95 13.60
N GLY A 183 0.98 -2.04 12.89
CA GLY A 183 0.83 -3.40 13.39
C GLY A 183 -0.63 -3.78 13.67
N TRP A 184 -1.60 -2.90 13.44
CA TRP A 184 -3.01 -3.20 13.54
C TRP A 184 -3.62 -3.48 12.16
N PRO A 185 -4.29 -4.62 11.97
CA PRO A 185 -4.97 -4.89 10.72
C PRO A 185 -6.12 -3.90 10.44
N ASP A 186 -6.23 -3.43 9.19
CA ASP A 186 -7.24 -2.45 8.75
C ASP A 186 -8.67 -2.89 9.12
N GLU A 187 -8.97 -4.19 8.99
CA GLU A 187 -10.29 -4.74 9.31
C GLU A 187 -10.66 -4.46 10.78
N LEU A 188 -9.71 -4.61 11.70
CA LEU A 188 -9.92 -4.35 13.11
C LEU A 188 -10.00 -2.86 13.39
N GLU A 189 -9.16 -2.06 12.75
CA GLU A 189 -9.18 -0.62 12.90
C GLU A 189 -10.50 0.00 12.46
N ILE A 190 -10.99 -0.41 11.29
CA ILE A 190 -12.30 -0.02 10.76
C ILE A 190 -13.42 -0.48 11.70
N GLU A 191 -13.36 -1.71 12.23
CA GLU A 191 -14.34 -2.20 13.22
C GLU A 191 -14.35 -1.34 14.49
N ARG A 192 -13.17 -0.88 14.92
CA ARG A 192 -12.95 -0.03 16.10
C ARG A 192 -13.08 1.45 15.81
N ASN A 193 -13.34 1.81 14.55
CA ASN A 193 -13.46 3.16 14.07
C ASN A 193 -12.20 4.00 14.35
N SER A 194 -11.00 3.39 14.36
CA SER A 194 -9.71 4.09 14.19
C SER A 194 -9.44 4.38 12.71
N ASP A 195 -8.43 5.18 12.44
CA ASP A 195 -8.07 5.62 11.10
C ASP A 195 -6.90 4.77 10.60
N HIS A 196 -7.22 3.79 9.76
CA HIS A 196 -6.27 2.79 9.25
C HIS A 196 -5.21 3.33 8.27
N LEU A 197 -5.28 4.63 7.96
CA LEU A 197 -4.30 5.32 7.13
C LEU A 197 -3.38 6.23 7.97
N ASN A 198 -3.47 6.14 9.31
CA ASN A 198 -2.78 7.01 10.22
C ASN A 198 -2.10 6.23 11.34
N ARG A 199 -0.81 5.97 11.11
CA ARG A 199 0.08 5.22 12.01
C ARG A 199 0.11 5.70 13.46
N GLU A 200 -0.27 6.95 13.72
CA GLU A 200 -0.31 7.49 15.08
C GLU A 200 -1.62 7.15 15.82
N GLU A 201 -2.63 6.61 15.13
CA GLU A 201 -4.00 6.41 15.62
C GLU A 201 -4.43 4.94 15.67
N THR A 202 -3.82 4.18 16.57
CA THR A 202 -4.27 2.82 16.90
C THR A 202 -5.65 2.75 17.60
N PRO A 203 -6.28 1.56 17.66
CA PRO A 203 -7.42 1.29 18.54
C PRO A 203 -7.14 1.58 20.03
N LEU A 204 -5.89 1.49 20.50
CA LEU A 204 -5.56 1.73 21.90
C LEU A 204 -5.66 3.20 22.31
N ASN A 205 -5.39 4.14 21.39
CA ASN A 205 -5.33 5.57 21.67
C ASN A 205 -6.45 6.41 21.01
N LYS A 206 -7.32 5.78 20.21
CA LYS A 206 -8.49 6.39 19.55
C LYS A 206 -9.33 7.28 20.47
N TYR A 207 -9.57 6.86 21.70
CA TYR A 207 -10.45 7.57 22.62
C TYR A 207 -9.67 8.54 23.50
N PHE A 208 -9.99 9.83 23.36
CA PHE A 208 -9.37 10.94 24.09
C PHE A 208 -7.89 11.20 23.75
N GLY A 209 -7.33 10.55 22.72
CA GLY A 209 -5.93 10.72 22.31
C GLY A 209 -4.93 10.25 23.37
N ILE A 210 -5.36 9.36 24.26
CA ILE A 210 -4.52 8.76 25.30
C ILE A 210 -4.55 7.25 25.15
N GLN A 211 -3.45 6.58 25.46
CA GLN A 211 -3.41 5.13 25.46
C GLN A 211 -4.33 4.59 26.58
N THR A 212 -5.43 3.96 26.17
CA THR A 212 -6.47 3.46 27.07
C THR A 212 -6.34 1.97 27.41
N GLY A 213 -5.42 1.26 26.75
CA GLY A 213 -5.30 -0.18 26.90
C GLY A 213 -3.90 -0.76 26.87
N ILE A 214 -3.85 -2.02 27.23
CA ILE A 214 -2.68 -2.89 27.25
C ILE A 214 -3.05 -4.25 26.63
N ILE A 215 -2.06 -4.93 26.09
CA ILE A 215 -2.20 -6.25 25.47
C ILE A 215 -1.49 -7.26 26.38
N TYR A 216 -2.15 -8.41 26.58
CA TYR A 216 -1.68 -9.47 27.46
C TYR A 216 -1.29 -10.72 26.66
N HIS A 217 0.01 -10.97 26.60
CA HIS A 217 0.65 -12.08 25.89
C HIS A 217 0.62 -13.43 26.64
N GLY A 218 0.20 -13.43 27.92
CA GLY A 218 0.27 -14.63 28.77
C GLY A 218 1.30 -14.54 29.91
N GLY A 219 1.08 -15.28 31.00
CA GLY A 219 1.96 -15.24 32.17
C GLY A 219 1.88 -13.90 32.92
N PHE A 220 2.96 -13.12 32.89
CA PHE A 220 3.07 -11.79 33.52
C PHE A 220 3.59 -10.72 32.54
N THR A 221 3.49 -10.96 31.23
CA THR A 221 3.97 -10.04 30.20
C THR A 221 2.82 -9.21 29.63
N PHE A 222 3.08 -7.91 29.47
CA PHE A 222 2.14 -6.94 28.94
C PHE A 222 2.91 -5.97 28.04
N ASP A 223 2.33 -5.62 26.91
CA ASP A 223 2.85 -4.59 26.03
C ASP A 223 1.71 -3.80 25.36
N ASN A 224 2.05 -2.93 24.42
CA ASN A 224 1.12 -2.16 23.59
C ASN A 224 1.11 -2.59 22.11
N GLN A 225 1.86 -3.64 21.77
CA GLN A 225 1.94 -4.17 20.42
C GLN A 225 0.83 -5.19 20.19
N TYR A 226 0.12 -5.02 19.07
CA TYR A 226 -0.91 -5.97 18.66
C TYR A 226 -0.28 -7.29 18.25
N ASP A 227 -0.89 -8.39 18.69
CA ASP A 227 -0.57 -9.74 18.25
C ASP A 227 -1.86 -10.55 18.17
N GLU A 228 -1.97 -11.37 17.13
CA GLU A 228 -3.17 -12.11 16.81
C GLU A 228 -3.42 -13.20 17.87
N GLY A 229 -4.62 -13.20 18.45
CA GLY A 229 -5.05 -14.21 19.43
C GLY A 229 -4.70 -13.91 20.89
N GLU A 230 -4.15 -12.72 21.16
CA GLU A 230 -3.91 -12.25 22.51
C GLU A 230 -5.08 -11.48 23.11
N ILE A 231 -5.01 -11.22 24.42
CA ILE A 231 -6.10 -10.53 25.13
C ILE A 231 -5.78 -9.04 25.22
N GLU A 232 -6.53 -8.26 24.46
CA GLU A 232 -6.56 -6.80 24.59
C GLU A 232 -7.46 -6.36 25.75
N LEU A 233 -6.96 -5.46 26.58
CA LEU A 233 -7.72 -4.78 27.62
C LEU A 233 -7.66 -3.27 27.37
N SER A 234 -8.56 -2.76 26.51
CA SER A 234 -8.64 -1.34 26.16
C SER A 234 -10.06 -0.80 26.22
N LEU A 235 -10.19 0.54 26.17
CA LEU A 235 -11.49 1.19 26.07
C LEU A 235 -12.16 0.90 24.71
N SER A 236 -11.37 0.83 23.63
CA SER A 236 -11.87 0.49 22.29
C SER A 236 -12.40 -0.94 22.21
N TRP A 237 -11.66 -1.89 22.81
CA TRP A 237 -12.10 -3.26 22.97
C TRP A 237 -13.46 -3.33 23.69
N PHE A 238 -13.55 -2.67 24.85
CA PHE A 238 -14.73 -2.65 25.69
C PHE A 238 -15.94 -1.99 24.99
N ILE A 239 -15.72 -0.90 24.25
CA ILE A 239 -16.78 -0.22 23.51
C ILE A 239 -17.33 -1.12 22.40
N SER A 240 -16.50 -1.75 21.54
CA SER A 240 -17.10 -2.62 20.50
C SER A 240 -17.80 -3.85 21.08
N VAL A 241 -17.29 -4.41 22.20
CA VAL A 241 -18.01 -5.49 22.91
C VAL A 241 -19.38 -5.01 23.40
N LEU A 242 -19.47 -3.81 23.98
CA LEU A 242 -20.75 -3.26 24.44
C LEU A 242 -21.73 -2.92 23.31
N THR A 243 -21.22 -2.45 22.18
CA THR A 243 -22.04 -2.15 21.00
C THR A 243 -22.39 -3.40 20.20
N GLY A 244 -21.73 -4.52 20.47
CA GLY A 244 -22.04 -5.82 19.92
C GLY A 244 -23.47 -6.26 20.21
N GLU A 245 -24.06 -7.00 19.27
CA GLU A 245 -25.45 -7.44 19.38
C GLU A 245 -25.66 -8.28 20.65
N LEU A 246 -26.75 -7.98 21.39
CA LEU A 246 -27.19 -8.68 22.59
C LEU A 246 -26.27 -8.64 23.84
N VAL A 247 -25.15 -7.91 23.83
CA VAL A 247 -24.23 -7.87 24.98
C VAL A 247 -24.79 -7.06 26.15
N ILE A 248 -25.46 -5.92 25.90
CA ILE A 248 -26.06 -5.10 26.97
C ILE A 248 -27.08 -5.88 27.81
N PRO A 249 -28.06 -6.62 27.23
CA PRO A 249 -28.95 -7.48 28.00
C PRO A 249 -28.22 -8.53 28.85
N ILE A 250 -27.18 -9.17 28.31
CA ILE A 250 -26.41 -10.22 29.01
C ILE A 250 -25.61 -9.62 30.18
N ALA A 251 -24.93 -8.49 29.95
CA ALA A 251 -24.17 -7.77 30.96
C ALA A 251 -25.05 -7.24 32.11
N LEU A 252 -26.32 -6.94 31.83
CA LEU A 252 -27.28 -6.51 32.86
C LEU A 252 -27.77 -7.66 33.75
N ILE A 253 -27.73 -8.93 33.32
CA ILE A 253 -28.25 -10.07 34.10
C ILE A 253 -27.54 -10.20 35.47
N PRO A 254 -26.19 -10.23 35.57
CA PRO A 254 -25.50 -10.30 36.85
C PRO A 254 -25.82 -9.11 37.77
N ILE A 255 -25.95 -7.91 37.19
CA ILE A 255 -26.31 -6.69 37.93
C ILE A 255 -27.73 -6.81 38.50
N TYR A 256 -28.69 -7.26 37.70
CA TYR A 256 -30.06 -7.50 38.16
C TYR A 256 -30.12 -8.60 39.23
N VAL A 257 -29.38 -9.69 39.07
CA VAL A 257 -29.29 -10.78 40.07
C VAL A 257 -28.67 -10.26 41.36
N PHE A 258 -27.59 -9.48 41.29
CA PHE A 258 -26.96 -8.88 42.46
C PHE A 258 -27.93 -7.96 43.22
N ILE A 259 -28.59 -7.04 42.51
CA ILE A 259 -29.61 -6.16 43.10
C ILE A 259 -30.75 -6.99 43.70
N PHE A 260 -31.19 -8.05 43.02
CA PHE A 260 -32.21 -8.96 43.52
C PHE A 260 -31.78 -9.64 44.82
N VAL A 261 -30.58 -10.19 44.89
CA VAL A 261 -30.03 -10.87 46.08
C VAL A 261 -29.86 -9.90 47.25
N VAL A 262 -29.31 -8.70 47.01
CA VAL A 262 -29.17 -7.67 48.06
C VAL A 262 -30.52 -7.27 48.62
N ARG A 263 -31.51 -7.05 47.75
CA ARG A 263 -32.89 -6.72 48.16
C ARG A 263 -33.54 -7.86 48.93
N GLN A 264 -33.36 -9.10 48.48
CA GLN A 264 -33.94 -10.28 49.13
C GLN A 264 -33.34 -10.50 50.52
N ARG A 265 -32.01 -10.36 50.65
CA ARG A 265 -31.33 -10.44 51.95
C ARG A 265 -31.87 -9.39 52.91
N LYS A 266 -32.00 -8.13 52.45
CA LYS A 266 -32.52 -7.04 53.29
C LYS A 266 -33.96 -7.29 53.74
N TYR A 267 -34.83 -7.76 52.84
CA TYR A 267 -36.19 -8.17 53.19
C TYR A 267 -36.22 -9.26 54.26
N ASN A 268 -35.45 -10.35 54.06
CA ASN A 268 -35.39 -11.45 55.01
C ASN A 268 -34.85 -11.01 56.38
N THR A 269 -33.83 -10.13 56.40
CA THR A 269 -33.29 -9.58 57.65
C THR A 269 -34.35 -8.81 58.43
N ILE A 270 -35.12 -7.94 57.78
CA ILE A 270 -36.17 -7.17 58.46
C ILE A 270 -37.29 -8.10 58.96
N LEU A 271 -37.67 -9.11 58.16
CA LEU A 271 -38.66 -10.11 58.57
C LEU A 271 -38.22 -10.84 59.84
N THR A 272 -36.94 -11.28 59.90
CA THR A 272 -36.40 -11.93 61.10
C THR A 272 -36.33 -11.01 62.31
N LEU A 273 -36.11 -9.70 62.11
CA LEU A 273 -36.14 -8.72 63.20
C LEU A 273 -37.56 -8.60 63.77
N ILE A 274 -38.58 -8.52 62.93
CA ILE A 274 -39.99 -8.43 63.35
C ILE A 274 -40.40 -9.68 64.14
N GLU A 275 -40.05 -10.87 63.67
CA GLU A 275 -40.44 -12.14 64.32
C GLU A 275 -39.83 -12.31 65.73
N LEU A 276 -38.60 -11.83 65.93
CA LEU A 276 -37.87 -11.96 67.19
C LEU A 276 -38.14 -10.82 68.16
N GLU A 277 -38.61 -9.68 67.68
CA GLU A 277 -38.84 -8.50 68.51
C GLU A 277 -40.01 -8.73 69.48
N ASN A 278 -39.85 -8.26 70.72
CA ASN A 278 -40.86 -8.39 71.77
C ASN A 278 -41.31 -7.03 72.36
N ASP A 279 -40.75 -5.93 71.86
CA ASP A 279 -41.07 -4.57 72.28
C ASP A 279 -41.92 -3.84 71.21
N LEU A 280 -43.01 -3.22 71.65
CA LEU A 280 -43.92 -2.46 70.79
C LEU A 280 -43.30 -1.16 70.28
N GLU A 281 -42.50 -0.48 71.11
CA GLU A 281 -41.83 0.76 70.69
C GLU A 281 -40.80 0.47 69.58
N ARG A 282 -40.11 -0.68 69.69
CA ARG A 282 -39.13 -1.10 68.69
C ARG A 282 -39.77 -1.57 67.38
N LEU A 283 -40.97 -2.15 67.41
CA LEU A 283 -41.74 -2.50 66.21
C LEU A 283 -42.16 -1.25 65.42
N PHE A 284 -42.53 -0.17 66.11
CA PHE A 284 -42.84 1.13 65.48
C PHE A 284 -41.62 1.73 64.76
N ASP A 285 -40.43 1.69 65.39
CA ASP A 285 -39.18 2.11 64.75
C ASP A 285 -38.90 1.31 63.46
N ILE A 286 -39.14 0.00 63.49
CA ILE A 286 -38.95 -0.89 62.33
C ILE A 286 -39.96 -0.54 61.22
N GLU A 287 -41.21 -0.22 61.55
CA GLU A 287 -42.20 0.22 60.55
C GLU A 287 -41.75 1.52 59.85
N GLN A 288 -41.23 2.48 60.63
CA GLN A 288 -40.69 3.72 60.07
C GLN A 288 -39.48 3.45 59.17
N GLU A 289 -38.58 2.56 59.56
CA GLU A 289 -37.45 2.14 58.73
C GLU A 289 -37.93 1.50 57.42
N VAL A 290 -38.90 0.58 57.47
CA VAL A 290 -39.48 -0.06 56.27
C VAL A 290 -40.05 0.99 55.31
N ASN A 291 -40.75 2.00 55.81
CA ASN A 291 -41.30 3.08 54.99
C ASN A 291 -40.21 3.91 54.29
N GLU A 292 -39.13 4.25 54.99
CA GLU A 292 -37.99 4.94 54.37
C GLU A 292 -37.27 4.06 53.35
N LEU A 293 -37.17 2.75 53.60
CA LEU A 293 -36.56 1.82 52.66
C LEU A 293 -37.35 1.67 51.35
N VAL A 294 -38.68 1.68 51.44
CA VAL A 294 -39.57 1.69 50.27
C VAL A 294 -39.49 3.03 49.54
N ARG A 295 -39.52 4.17 50.27
CA ARG A 295 -39.38 5.51 49.69
C ARG A 295 -38.06 5.67 48.94
N GLY A 296 -36.96 5.17 49.52
CA GLY A 296 -35.62 5.15 48.91
C GLY A 296 -35.44 4.12 47.79
N ARG A 297 -36.50 3.38 47.38
CA ARG A 297 -36.47 2.30 46.36
C ARG A 297 -35.47 1.18 46.67
N THR A 298 -35.04 1.07 47.92
CA THR A 298 -34.15 -0.02 48.35
C THR A 298 -34.95 -1.30 48.56
N LEU A 299 -36.22 -1.20 48.99
CA LEU A 299 -37.18 -2.30 49.08
C LEU A 299 -38.30 -2.13 48.03
N LYS A 300 -38.85 -3.23 47.53
CA LYS A 300 -40.02 -3.17 46.64
C LYS A 300 -41.29 -2.89 47.44
N VAL A 301 -42.27 -2.21 46.81
CA VAL A 301 -43.54 -1.85 47.45
C VAL A 301 -44.25 -3.07 48.03
N TYR A 302 -44.34 -4.18 47.28
CA TYR A 302 -45.01 -5.39 47.78
C TYR A 302 -44.26 -6.05 48.95
N HIS A 303 -42.93 -6.00 48.98
CA HIS A 303 -42.17 -6.45 50.14
C HIS A 303 -42.47 -5.58 51.37
N GLY A 304 -42.60 -4.26 51.17
CA GLY A 304 -42.96 -3.34 52.25
C GLY A 304 -44.36 -3.61 52.81
N LEU A 305 -45.33 -3.88 51.94
CA LEU A 305 -46.69 -4.25 52.35
C LEU A 305 -46.71 -5.55 53.17
N VAL A 306 -45.94 -6.56 52.74
CA VAL A 306 -45.85 -7.84 53.47
C VAL A 306 -45.18 -7.64 54.84
N LEU A 307 -44.10 -6.87 54.91
CA LEU A 307 -43.45 -6.55 56.20
C LEU A 307 -44.39 -5.79 57.14
N ARG A 308 -45.19 -4.86 56.61
CA ARG A 308 -46.16 -4.11 57.42
C ARG A 308 -47.25 -5.01 57.98
N ASN A 309 -47.80 -5.91 57.16
CA ASN A 309 -48.76 -6.91 57.63
C ASN A 309 -48.14 -7.82 58.72
N ALA A 310 -46.87 -8.19 58.58
CA ALA A 310 -46.16 -8.99 59.58
C ALA A 310 -45.94 -8.21 60.90
N ILE A 311 -45.68 -6.90 60.84
CA ILE A 311 -45.61 -6.02 62.02
C ILE A 311 -46.97 -5.98 62.72
N GLU A 312 -48.05 -5.70 61.98
CA GLU A 312 -49.41 -5.65 62.53
C GLU A 312 -49.80 -6.96 63.23
N GLU A 313 -49.48 -8.11 62.63
CA GLU A 313 -49.71 -9.42 63.24
C GLU A 313 -48.92 -9.59 64.55
N ARG A 314 -47.64 -9.18 64.55
CA ARG A 314 -46.78 -9.27 65.74
C ARG A 314 -47.26 -8.35 66.87
N GLU A 315 -47.65 -7.12 66.56
CA GLU A 315 -48.21 -6.15 67.51
C GLU A 315 -49.48 -6.69 68.17
N ASN A 316 -50.37 -7.30 67.39
CA ASN A 316 -51.59 -7.91 67.92
C ASN A 316 -51.26 -9.03 68.93
N VAL A 317 -50.31 -9.92 68.61
CA VAL A 317 -49.88 -10.99 69.52
C VAL A 317 -49.31 -10.44 70.83
N LEU A 318 -48.49 -9.39 70.78
CA LEU A 318 -47.91 -8.77 71.97
C LEU A 318 -48.97 -8.02 72.81
N THR A 319 -49.92 -7.36 72.15
CA THR A 319 -51.03 -6.65 72.80
C THR A 319 -51.96 -7.61 73.53
N ASP A 320 -52.30 -8.74 72.92
CA ASP A 320 -53.08 -9.81 73.54
C ASP A 320 -52.36 -10.45 74.72
N ARG A 321 -51.03 -10.63 74.62
CA ARG A 321 -50.22 -11.14 75.73
C ARG A 321 -50.17 -10.16 76.90
N ASN A 322 -50.03 -8.87 76.61
CA ASN A 322 -50.01 -7.81 77.62
C ASN A 322 -51.39 -7.65 78.28
N SER A 323 -52.50 -7.74 77.54
CA SER A 323 -53.85 -7.69 78.11
C SER A 323 -54.16 -8.88 79.02
N LEU A 324 -53.73 -10.10 78.65
CA LEU A 324 -53.82 -11.31 79.49
C LEU A 324 -52.93 -11.26 80.73
N SER A 325 -51.76 -10.61 80.65
CA SER A 325 -50.90 -10.41 81.83
C SER A 325 -51.50 -9.42 82.82
N LYS A 326 -52.14 -8.34 82.32
CA LYS A 326 -52.79 -7.31 83.14
C LYS A 326 -54.04 -7.84 83.84
N SER A 327 -54.86 -8.64 83.15
CA SER A 327 -56.03 -9.31 83.76
C SER A 327 -55.64 -10.33 84.84
N ARG A 328 -54.42 -10.90 84.78
CA ARG A 328 -53.91 -11.85 85.80
C ARG A 328 -53.40 -11.13 87.05
N TYR A 329 -52.83 -9.93 86.90
CA TYR A 329 -52.39 -9.09 88.02
C TYR A 329 -53.57 -8.43 88.76
N ASP A 330 -54.57 -7.92 88.04
CA ASP A 330 -55.78 -7.34 88.65
C ASP A 330 -56.63 -8.39 89.42
N GLY A 331 -56.46 -9.68 89.11
CA GLY A 331 -57.08 -10.78 89.87
C GLY A 331 -56.35 -11.19 91.15
N PHE A 332 -55.11 -10.73 91.37
CA PHE A 332 -54.28 -11.06 92.54
C PHE A 332 -54.25 -9.92 93.58
N GLU A 333 -54.60 -8.69 93.21
CA GLU A 333 -54.79 -7.57 94.14
C GLU A 333 -56.22 -7.51 94.76
N ALA A 334 -57.07 -8.49 94.43
CA ALA A 334 -58.47 -8.57 94.89
C ALA A 334 -58.74 -9.64 95.97
N GLU A 335 -57.71 -10.20 96.62
CA GLU A 335 -57.82 -11.08 97.81
C GLU A 335 -57.37 -10.41 99.10
#